data_AF-A0A166PMK1-F1
#
_entry.id   AF-A0A166PMK1-F1
#
_cell.length_a   1.000
_cell.length_b   1.000
_cell.length_c   1.000
_cell.angle_alpha   90.00
_cell.angle_beta   90.00
_cell.angle_gamma   90.00
#
_symmetry.space_group_name_H-M   'P 1'
#
loop_
_entity.id
_entity.type
_entity.pdbx_description
1 polymer ?
#
loop_
_entity_poly.entity_id
_entity_poly.type
_entity_poly.pdbx_seq_one_letter_code
_entity_poly.pdbx_strand_id
1 'polypeptide(L)'
;MLPFIEQAWTLTFKNLLIILIRPWHTTPLRALVLPIAFVVFLTYARNLFNPPSEYGIGHASPVISLADALNSAGGGRYKVAFVNNGFTNGDIDSVIAKIDSTARSAGMVTSTFTNEYELVDFCKTSLRGASRCFGAVVFRSSPKEGRDHIWNYTIRADGVFGNTLKVSKEDNDAQKYTMPLQHAVDAEISRITGGTRLPEKVIFTDMIMLISQY
;
A
#
# COMPACT_ATOMS: atom_id res chain seq x y z
N MET A 1 55.86 -29.67 18.86
CA MET A 1 54.53 -29.13 18.53
C MET A 1 53.78 -28.60 19.76
N LEU A 2 53.93 -29.20 20.95
CA LEU A 2 53.32 -28.71 22.20
C LEU A 2 53.83 -27.35 22.77
N PRO A 3 55.12 -26.96 22.69
CA PRO A 3 55.58 -25.77 23.42
C PRO A 3 55.04 -24.45 22.84
N PHE A 4 54.67 -24.45 21.56
CA PHE A 4 54.08 -23.30 20.90
C PHE A 4 52.61 -23.07 21.33
N ILE A 5 51.88 -24.15 21.61
CA ILE A 5 50.49 -24.10 22.10
C ILE A 5 50.47 -23.60 23.55
N GLU A 6 51.39 -24.06 24.39
CA GLU A 6 51.49 -23.59 25.78
C GLU A 6 51.90 -22.11 25.88
N GLN A 7 52.82 -21.67 25.03
CA GLN A 7 53.19 -20.26 24.93
C GLN A 7 52.03 -19.40 24.40
N ALA A 8 51.34 -19.86 23.34
CA ALA A 8 50.17 -19.17 22.81
C ALA A 8 49.03 -19.10 23.84
N TRP A 9 48.79 -20.18 24.60
CA TRP A 9 47.79 -20.22 25.66
C TRP A 9 48.12 -19.24 26.79
N THR A 10 49.38 -19.23 27.23
CA THR A 10 49.86 -18.32 28.28
C THR A 10 49.72 -16.86 27.85
N LEU A 11 50.05 -16.56 26.58
CA LEU A 11 49.93 -15.21 26.02
C LEU A 11 48.47 -14.78 25.86
N THR A 12 47.61 -15.70 25.42
CA THR A 12 46.16 -15.47 25.26
C THR A 12 45.50 -15.25 26.62
N PHE A 13 45.82 -16.07 27.61
CA PHE A 13 45.30 -15.93 28.97
C PHE A 13 45.73 -14.60 29.60
N LYS A 14 47.01 -14.22 29.43
CA LYS A 14 47.53 -12.93 29.91
C LYS A 14 46.82 -11.75 29.24
N ASN A 15 46.64 -11.79 27.92
CA ASN A 15 45.93 -10.73 27.19
C ASN A 15 44.44 -10.68 27.55
N LEU A 16 43.77 -11.83 27.67
CA LEU A 16 42.36 -11.89 28.06
C LEU A 16 42.15 -11.34 29.47
N LEU A 17 43.02 -11.70 30.42
CA LEU A 17 42.97 -11.22 31.80
C LEU A 17 43.23 -9.71 31.87
N ILE A 18 44.20 -9.19 31.12
CA ILE A 18 44.46 -7.73 31.06
C ILE A 18 43.28 -6.98 30.42
N ILE A 19 42.67 -7.53 29.37
CA ILE A 19 41.54 -6.91 28.66
C ILE A 19 40.25 -6.97 29.50
N LEU A 20 40.01 -8.04 30.26
CA LEU A 20 38.83 -8.16 31.13
C LEU A 20 38.97 -7.38 32.44
N ILE A 21 40.15 -7.40 33.07
CA ILE A 21 40.33 -6.90 34.44
C ILE A 21 40.78 -5.44 34.49
N ARG A 22 41.57 -4.96 33.52
CA ARG A 22 42.19 -3.62 33.58
C ARG A 22 41.24 -2.47 33.15
N PRO A 23 40.38 -2.64 32.14
CA PRO A 23 39.31 -1.71 31.78
C PRO A 23 37.95 -2.29 32.21
N TRP A 24 37.71 -2.39 33.53
CA TRP A 24 36.52 -3.08 34.05
C TRP A 24 35.18 -2.46 33.58
N HIS A 25 35.19 -1.21 33.13
CA HIS A 25 34.02 -0.53 32.58
C HIS A 25 33.90 -0.62 31.06
N THR A 26 34.99 -0.44 30.31
CA THR A 26 34.92 -0.25 28.86
C THR A 26 34.83 -1.57 28.10
N THR A 27 35.42 -2.64 28.64
CA THR A 27 35.38 -3.99 28.05
C THR A 27 33.96 -4.59 28.07
N PRO A 28 33.25 -4.70 29.20
CA PRO A 28 31.88 -5.22 29.20
C PRO A 28 30.90 -4.28 28.48
N LEU A 29 31.13 -2.96 28.52
CA LEU A 29 30.30 -2.00 27.80
C LEU A 29 30.36 -2.25 26.29
N ARG A 30 31.55 -2.40 25.70
CA ARG A 30 31.71 -2.62 24.25
C ARG A 30 31.40 -4.06 23.82
N ALA A 31 31.76 -5.05 24.63
CA ALA A 31 31.61 -6.46 24.26
C ALA A 31 30.20 -7.01 24.52
N LEU A 32 29.47 -6.45 25.48
CA LEU A 32 28.17 -6.99 25.91
C LEU A 32 27.05 -5.95 25.82
N VAL A 33 27.21 -4.78 26.46
CA VAL A 33 26.12 -3.80 26.58
C VAL A 33 25.77 -3.18 25.23
N LEU A 34 26.76 -2.77 24.44
CA LEU A 34 26.54 -2.10 23.15
C LEU A 34 25.89 -3.04 22.12
N PRO A 35 26.33 -4.30 21.95
CA PRO A 35 25.63 -5.27 21.11
C PRO A 35 24.21 -5.58 21.58
N ILE A 36 23.98 -5.78 22.88
CA ILE A 36 22.63 -6.06 23.41
C ILE A 36 21.71 -4.86 23.24
N ALA A 37 22.17 -3.65 23.58
CA ALA A 37 21.39 -2.42 23.40
C ALA A 37 21.06 -2.19 21.92
N PHE A 38 21.99 -2.50 21.01
CA PHE A 38 21.75 -2.42 19.57
C PHE A 38 20.70 -3.43 19.09
N VAL A 39 20.76 -4.69 19.55
CA VAL A 39 19.75 -5.71 19.21
C VAL A 39 18.37 -5.36 19.77
N VAL A 40 18.31 -4.87 21.01
CA VAL A 40 17.07 -4.38 21.64
C VAL A 40 16.52 -3.20 20.83
N PHE A 41 17.35 -2.21 20.50
CA PHE A 41 16.93 -1.08 19.68
C PHE A 41 16.40 -1.52 18.32
N LEU A 42 17.07 -2.43 17.61
CA LEU A 42 16.61 -2.93 16.32
C LEU A 42 15.31 -3.75 16.43
N THR A 43 15.13 -4.49 17.51
CA THR A 43 13.90 -5.27 17.76
C THR A 43 12.71 -4.34 18.03
N TYR A 44 12.92 -3.28 18.81
CA TYR A 44 11.88 -2.28 19.11
C TYR A 44 11.70 -1.22 18.02
N ALA A 45 12.68 -1.03 17.14
CA ALA A 45 12.58 -0.08 16.03
C ALA A 45 11.33 -0.37 15.17
N ARG A 46 11.00 -1.64 14.94
CA ARG A 46 9.77 -2.01 14.21
C ARG A 46 8.49 -1.52 14.90
N ASN A 47 8.41 -1.60 16.23
CA ASN A 47 7.24 -1.14 16.98
C ASN A 47 7.20 0.39 17.18
N LEU A 48 8.34 1.07 17.10
CA LEU A 48 8.40 2.54 17.15
C LEU A 48 7.96 3.17 15.83
N PHE A 49 8.18 2.50 14.70
CA PHE A 49 7.88 3.04 13.37
C PHE A 49 6.55 2.56 12.76
N ASN A 50 5.98 1.46 13.26
CA ASN A 50 4.68 0.95 12.80
C ASN A 50 3.63 1.03 13.93
N PRO A 51 2.55 1.80 13.74
CA PRO A 51 1.43 1.80 14.68
C PRO A 51 0.85 0.39 14.82
N PRO A 52 0.32 0.01 16.00
CA PRO A 52 -0.31 -1.28 16.17
C PRO A 52 -1.54 -1.39 15.25
N SER A 53 -1.52 -2.42 14.40
CA SER A 53 -2.66 -2.82 13.58
C SER A 53 -3.57 -3.74 14.39
N GLU A 54 -4.88 -3.51 14.31
CA GLU A 54 -5.90 -4.36 14.91
C GLU A 54 -6.52 -5.23 13.81
N TYR A 55 -6.19 -6.51 13.85
CA TYR A 55 -6.66 -7.52 12.88
C TYR A 55 -7.91 -8.22 13.41
N GLY A 56 -8.84 -8.57 12.52
CA GLY A 56 -10.10 -9.22 12.88
C GLY A 56 -11.14 -9.17 11.76
N ILE A 57 -12.37 -9.57 12.07
CA ILE A 57 -13.53 -9.37 11.20
C ILE A 57 -14.21 -8.07 11.60
N GLY A 58 -14.32 -7.13 10.67
CA GLY A 58 -14.95 -5.84 10.91
C GLY A 58 -16.47 -5.92 10.93
N HIS A 59 -17.10 -4.86 11.40
CA HIS A 59 -18.54 -4.68 11.23
C HIS A 59 -18.85 -4.18 9.81
N ALA A 60 -20.08 -4.39 9.34
CA ALA A 60 -20.48 -3.93 8.02
C ALA A 60 -20.64 -2.39 8.01
N SER A 61 -19.71 -1.70 7.35
CA SER A 61 -19.69 -0.25 7.24
C SER A 61 -20.22 0.20 5.87
N PRO A 62 -20.88 1.36 5.78
CA PRO A 62 -21.30 1.91 4.49
C PRO A 62 -20.07 2.27 3.65
N VAL A 63 -20.11 1.94 2.37
CA VAL A 63 -19.12 2.40 1.39
C VAL A 63 -19.37 3.87 1.13
N ILE A 64 -18.39 4.72 1.41
CA ILE A 64 -18.47 6.14 1.07
C ILE A 64 -18.59 6.31 -0.44
N SER A 65 -19.45 7.23 -0.89
CA SER A 65 -19.63 7.50 -2.31
C SER A 65 -18.32 8.00 -2.92
N LEU A 66 -18.10 7.73 -4.22
CA LEU A 66 -16.90 8.24 -4.89
C LEU A 66 -16.81 9.76 -4.81
N ALA A 67 -17.91 10.49 -4.98
CA ALA A 67 -17.91 11.95 -4.90
C ALA A 67 -17.45 12.44 -3.50
N ASP A 68 -17.97 11.84 -2.44
CA ASP A 68 -17.59 12.21 -1.07
C ASP A 68 -16.15 11.80 -0.75
N ALA A 69 -15.69 10.65 -1.27
CA ALA A 69 -14.32 10.19 -1.12
C ALA A 69 -13.32 11.13 -1.81
N LEU A 70 -13.66 11.60 -3.01
CA LEU A 70 -12.84 12.56 -3.75
C LEU A 70 -12.80 13.92 -3.07
N ASN A 71 -13.93 14.41 -2.55
CA ASN A 71 -13.99 15.65 -1.77
C ASN A 71 -13.22 15.56 -0.45
N SER A 72 -13.20 14.38 0.16
CA SER A 72 -12.50 14.10 1.42
C SER A 72 -11.03 13.72 1.21
N ALA A 73 -10.54 13.70 -0.04
CA ALA A 73 -9.20 13.26 -0.39
C ALA A 73 -8.14 14.21 0.20
N GLY A 74 -7.56 13.81 1.33
CA GLY A 74 -6.50 14.55 2.00
C GLY A 74 -5.11 14.32 1.37
N GLY A 75 -4.15 15.17 1.73
CA GLY A 75 -2.74 14.97 1.40
C GLY A 75 -2.34 15.32 -0.03
N GLY A 76 -3.12 16.15 -0.74
CA GLY A 76 -2.77 16.61 -2.09
C GLY A 76 -3.03 15.59 -3.19
N ARG A 77 -3.98 14.66 -2.98
CA ARG A 77 -4.40 13.64 -3.94
C ARG A 77 -5.54 14.16 -4.81
N TYR A 78 -5.22 15.07 -5.72
CA TYR A 78 -6.20 15.76 -6.56
C TYR A 78 -6.28 15.22 -7.99
N LYS A 79 -5.61 14.10 -8.30
CA LYS A 79 -5.57 13.51 -9.64
C LYS A 79 -6.22 12.14 -9.70
N VAL A 80 -6.92 11.85 -10.78
CA VAL A 80 -7.44 10.50 -11.09
C VAL A 80 -7.01 10.15 -12.52
N ALA A 81 -6.48 8.95 -12.72
CA ALA A 81 -6.04 8.53 -14.05
C ALA A 81 -6.82 7.30 -14.54
N PHE A 82 -7.04 7.23 -15.84
CA PHE A 82 -7.66 6.10 -16.50
C PHE A 82 -6.76 5.61 -17.63
N VAL A 83 -6.68 4.31 -17.84
CA VAL A 83 -5.98 3.71 -18.98
C VAL A 83 -6.95 2.81 -19.72
N ASN A 84 -7.22 3.16 -20.97
CA ASN A 84 -8.16 2.41 -21.81
C ASN A 84 -7.46 1.38 -22.73
N ASN A 85 -6.13 1.29 -22.72
CA ASN A 85 -5.36 0.36 -23.56
C ASN A 85 -5.71 0.42 -25.07
N GLY A 86 -6.16 1.60 -25.55
CA GLY A 86 -6.55 1.82 -26.94
C GLY A 86 -7.99 1.43 -27.28
N PHE A 87 -8.78 0.95 -26.30
CA PHE A 87 -10.21 0.74 -26.46
C PHE A 87 -10.95 2.07 -26.43
N THR A 88 -11.60 2.42 -27.54
CA THR A 88 -12.31 3.69 -27.72
C THR A 88 -13.71 3.44 -28.28
N ASN A 89 -14.68 4.27 -27.92
CA ASN A 89 -16.08 4.19 -28.37
C ASN A 89 -16.82 2.90 -27.96
N GLY A 90 -16.41 2.27 -26.85
CA GLY A 90 -17.04 1.04 -26.35
C GLY A 90 -17.58 1.14 -24.93
N ASP A 91 -17.77 -0.02 -24.31
CA ASP A 91 -18.27 -0.14 -22.95
C ASP A 91 -17.21 0.40 -21.96
N ILE A 92 -15.92 0.17 -22.22
CA ILE A 92 -14.81 0.69 -21.40
C ILE A 92 -14.82 2.22 -21.36
N ASP A 93 -14.94 2.85 -22.53
CA ASP A 93 -14.96 4.31 -22.65
C ASP A 93 -16.19 4.92 -21.96
N SER A 94 -17.33 4.22 -22.03
CA SER A 94 -18.56 4.61 -21.32
C SER A 94 -18.40 4.58 -19.79
N VAL A 95 -17.73 3.54 -19.26
CA VAL A 95 -17.40 3.45 -17.83
C VAL A 95 -16.50 4.60 -17.43
N ILE A 96 -15.40 4.81 -18.16
CA ILE A 96 -14.43 5.87 -17.90
C ILE A 96 -15.14 7.23 -17.90
N ALA A 97 -15.96 7.52 -18.91
CA ALA A 97 -16.65 8.81 -19.03
C ALA A 97 -17.54 9.13 -17.81
N LYS A 98 -18.21 8.12 -17.22
CA LYS A 98 -19.04 8.34 -16.02
C LYS A 98 -18.22 8.62 -14.77
N ILE A 99 -17.18 7.84 -14.54
CA ILE A 99 -16.31 8.02 -13.37
C ILE A 99 -15.52 9.33 -13.50
N ASP A 100 -15.01 9.61 -14.69
CA ASP A 100 -14.35 10.86 -15.04
C ASP A 100 -15.24 12.07 -14.80
N SER A 101 -16.52 12.01 -15.21
CA SER A 101 -17.46 13.10 -14.95
C SER A 101 -17.71 13.34 -13.46
N THR A 102 -17.76 12.27 -12.66
CA THR A 102 -17.90 12.34 -11.20
C THR A 102 -16.63 12.91 -10.54
N ALA A 103 -15.47 12.56 -11.08
CA ALA A 103 -14.21 13.07 -10.55
C ALA A 103 -14.00 14.55 -10.89
N ARG A 104 -14.33 14.96 -12.11
CA ARG A 104 -14.29 16.37 -12.53
C ARG A 104 -15.28 17.23 -11.75
N SER A 105 -16.48 16.73 -11.45
CA SER A 105 -17.45 17.47 -10.64
C SER A 105 -16.98 17.66 -9.18
N ALA A 106 -16.16 16.74 -8.66
CA ALA A 106 -15.45 16.89 -7.38
C ALA A 106 -14.19 17.78 -7.46
N GLY A 107 -13.91 18.41 -8.61
CA GLY A 107 -12.76 19.30 -8.79
C GLY A 107 -11.42 18.58 -9.03
N MET A 108 -11.44 17.29 -9.34
CA MET A 108 -10.22 16.51 -9.60
C MET A 108 -9.67 16.75 -11.00
N VAL A 109 -8.36 16.64 -11.13
CA VAL A 109 -7.65 16.63 -12.42
C VAL A 109 -7.65 15.20 -12.96
N THR A 110 -8.42 14.97 -14.02
CA THR A 110 -8.54 13.65 -14.63
C THR A 110 -7.81 13.57 -15.96
N SER A 111 -7.27 12.39 -16.28
CA SER A 111 -6.67 12.13 -17.60
C SER A 111 -6.85 10.67 -18.00
N THR A 112 -7.21 10.45 -19.25
CA THR A 112 -7.34 9.12 -19.85
C THR A 112 -6.17 8.91 -20.80
N PHE A 113 -5.44 7.82 -20.61
CA PHE A 113 -4.25 7.46 -21.35
C PHE A 113 -4.48 6.19 -22.15
N THR A 114 -3.76 6.07 -23.26
CA THR A 114 -3.76 4.84 -24.07
C THR A 114 -2.80 3.82 -23.46
N ASN A 115 -1.73 4.28 -22.81
CA ASN A 115 -0.68 3.40 -22.33
C ASN A 115 -0.46 3.53 -20.81
N GLU A 116 -0.23 2.40 -20.16
CA GLU A 116 0.03 2.31 -18.72
C GLU A 116 1.35 3.00 -18.33
N TYR A 117 2.31 3.14 -19.24
CA TYR A 117 3.57 3.86 -18.97
C TYR A 117 3.37 5.34 -18.65
N GLU A 118 2.32 5.97 -19.18
CA GLU A 118 2.01 7.39 -18.93
C GLU A 118 1.59 7.64 -17.47
N LEU A 119 1.14 6.60 -16.77
CA LEU A 119 0.83 6.68 -15.34
C LEU A 119 2.06 6.97 -14.49
N VAL A 120 3.25 6.56 -14.92
CA VAL A 120 4.50 6.77 -14.16
C VAL A 120 4.80 8.26 -14.03
N ASP A 121 4.53 9.04 -15.08
CA ASP A 121 4.74 10.48 -15.08
C ASP A 121 3.56 11.23 -14.46
N PHE A 122 2.32 10.82 -14.78
CA PHE A 122 1.14 11.50 -14.27
C PHE A 122 0.93 11.29 -12.76
N CYS A 123 1.10 10.06 -12.29
CA CYS A 123 0.99 9.60 -10.91
C CYS A 123 2.35 9.28 -10.28
N LYS A 124 3.32 10.17 -10.47
CA LYS A 124 4.67 10.01 -9.93
C LYS A 124 4.66 9.82 -8.40
N THR A 125 5.24 8.70 -7.96
CA THR A 125 5.40 8.36 -6.54
C THR A 125 6.68 8.97 -5.96
N SER A 126 6.64 9.30 -4.68
CA SER A 126 7.80 9.68 -3.88
C SER A 126 8.55 8.46 -3.35
N LEU A 127 9.74 8.66 -2.77
CA LEU A 127 10.50 7.59 -2.09
C LEU A 127 9.75 6.90 -0.95
N ARG A 128 8.69 7.53 -0.44
CA ARG A 128 7.82 6.95 0.59
C ARG A 128 6.63 6.16 0.01
N GLY A 129 6.47 6.11 -1.32
CA GLY A 129 5.36 5.43 -1.97
C GLY A 129 4.08 6.26 -2.10
N ALA A 130 4.09 7.54 -1.69
CA ALA A 130 2.94 8.45 -1.85
C ALA A 130 2.99 9.21 -3.18
N SER A 131 1.84 9.36 -3.84
CA SER A 131 1.68 10.16 -5.05
C SER A 131 0.63 11.26 -4.86
N ARG A 132 0.48 12.11 -5.89
CA ARG A 132 -0.61 13.11 -5.97
C ARG A 132 -1.87 12.57 -6.64
N CYS A 133 -1.91 11.27 -6.92
CA CYS A 133 -3.08 10.61 -7.45
C CYS A 133 -3.91 10.00 -6.33
N PHE A 134 -5.22 10.19 -6.43
CA PHE A 134 -6.20 9.48 -5.63
C PHE A 134 -6.21 7.99 -5.99
N GLY A 135 -6.12 7.69 -7.29
CA GLY A 135 -5.99 6.34 -7.83
C GLY A 135 -5.95 6.36 -9.36
N ALA A 136 -5.61 5.22 -9.94
CA ALA A 136 -5.69 5.00 -11.38
C ALA A 136 -6.41 3.70 -11.70
N VAL A 137 -7.16 3.64 -12.79
CA VAL A 137 -7.85 2.42 -13.25
C VAL A 137 -7.33 2.03 -14.63
N VAL A 138 -6.87 0.80 -14.77
CA VAL A 138 -6.31 0.24 -16.00
C VAL A 138 -7.24 -0.84 -16.53
N PHE A 139 -7.93 -0.58 -17.64
CA PHE A 139 -8.83 -1.53 -18.27
C PHE A 139 -8.07 -2.39 -19.29
N ARG A 140 -8.12 -3.72 -19.14
CA ARG A 140 -7.47 -4.70 -20.03
C ARG A 140 -8.44 -5.37 -21.00
N SER A 141 -9.68 -5.62 -20.58
CA SER A 141 -10.73 -6.17 -21.44
C SER A 141 -12.14 -5.91 -20.86
N SER A 142 -13.13 -6.01 -21.75
CA SER A 142 -14.57 -6.05 -21.46
C SER A 142 -15.21 -7.19 -22.28
N PRO A 143 -16.48 -7.54 -22.04
CA PRO A 143 -17.17 -8.57 -22.83
C PRO A 143 -17.19 -8.30 -24.34
N LYS A 144 -17.20 -7.03 -24.74
CA LYS A 144 -17.24 -6.60 -26.15
C LYS A 144 -15.86 -6.16 -26.68
N GLU A 145 -14.88 -5.94 -25.82
CA GLU A 145 -13.58 -5.34 -26.20
C GLU A 145 -12.41 -6.11 -25.58
N GLY A 146 -11.38 -6.43 -26.37
CA GLY A 146 -10.22 -7.21 -25.90
C GLY A 146 -10.37 -8.71 -26.11
N ARG A 147 -9.38 -9.50 -25.65
CA ARG A 147 -9.27 -10.94 -25.97
C ARG A 147 -10.02 -11.86 -25.03
N ASP A 148 -10.22 -11.44 -23.78
CA ASP A 148 -10.71 -12.34 -22.72
C ASP A 148 -12.25 -12.40 -22.67
N HIS A 149 -12.95 -11.50 -23.39
CA HIS A 149 -14.41 -11.38 -23.39
C HIS A 149 -15.04 -11.32 -21.99
N ILE A 150 -14.28 -10.85 -21.01
CA ILE A 150 -14.69 -10.62 -19.62
C ILE A 150 -14.20 -9.24 -19.20
N TRP A 151 -14.81 -8.68 -18.16
CA TRP A 151 -14.29 -7.47 -17.53
C TRP A 151 -12.99 -7.79 -16.80
N ASN A 152 -11.88 -7.23 -17.28
CA ASN A 152 -10.57 -7.32 -16.65
C ASN A 152 -10.03 -5.91 -16.48
N TYR A 153 -9.92 -5.45 -15.24
CA TYR A 153 -9.37 -4.14 -14.92
C TYR A 153 -8.52 -4.23 -13.65
N THR A 154 -7.59 -3.29 -13.51
CA THR A 154 -6.70 -3.18 -12.35
C THR A 154 -6.78 -1.78 -11.77
N ILE A 155 -6.97 -1.66 -10.46
CA ILE A 155 -6.90 -0.38 -9.76
C ILE A 155 -5.51 -0.23 -9.16
N ARG A 156 -4.85 0.89 -9.45
CA ARG A 156 -3.57 1.26 -8.87
C ARG A 156 -3.79 2.34 -7.83
N ALA A 157 -3.29 2.10 -6.63
CA ALA A 157 -3.34 3.02 -5.51
C ALA A 157 -1.93 3.33 -4.99
N ASP A 158 -1.81 4.30 -4.09
CA ASP A 158 -0.53 4.66 -3.49
C ASP A 158 0.04 3.52 -2.64
N GLY A 159 1.36 3.28 -2.74
CA GLY A 159 2.06 2.29 -1.94
C GLY A 159 2.17 2.62 -0.44
N VAL A 160 1.77 3.82 -0.02
CA VAL A 160 1.61 4.17 1.41
C VAL A 160 0.35 3.60 2.04
N PHE A 161 -0.64 3.20 1.24
CA PHE A 161 -1.89 2.66 1.77
C PHE A 161 -1.68 1.24 2.31
N GLY A 162 -2.27 0.95 3.47
CA GLY A 162 -2.19 -0.36 4.11
C GLY A 162 -1.09 -0.53 5.15
N ASN A 163 -0.37 0.55 5.50
CA ASN A 163 0.63 0.50 6.58
C ASN A 163 0.01 0.31 7.98
N THR A 164 -1.25 0.73 8.15
CA THR A 164 -2.00 0.53 9.39
C THR A 164 -3.41 0.10 9.07
N LEU A 165 -3.81 -1.06 9.58
CA LEU A 165 -5.17 -1.54 9.48
C LEU A 165 -5.78 -1.61 10.86
N LYS A 166 -6.93 -0.97 11.05
CA LYS A 166 -7.71 -1.05 12.28
C LYS A 166 -9.11 -1.48 11.92
N VAL A 167 -9.40 -2.76 12.13
CA VAL A 167 -10.69 -3.36 11.81
C VAL A 167 -11.83 -2.79 12.66
N SER A 168 -11.52 -2.29 13.85
CA SER A 168 -12.47 -1.58 14.72
C SER A 168 -12.84 -0.18 14.22
N LYS A 169 -12.12 0.35 13.22
CA LYS A 169 -12.33 1.69 12.67
C LYS A 169 -12.78 1.63 11.22
N GLU A 170 -13.60 2.60 10.84
CA GLU A 170 -14.15 2.73 9.48
C GLU A 170 -13.36 3.74 8.63
N ASP A 171 -12.15 4.11 9.08
CA ASP A 171 -11.39 5.22 8.52
C ASP A 171 -10.04 4.79 7.93
N ASN A 172 -9.93 3.50 7.59
CA ASN A 172 -8.72 2.92 6.98
C ASN A 172 -8.47 3.50 5.57
N ASP A 173 -7.21 3.54 5.16
CA ASP A 173 -6.83 4.09 3.84
C ASP A 173 -7.56 3.38 2.69
N ALA A 174 -7.68 2.05 2.75
CA ALA A 174 -8.39 1.28 1.75
C ALA A 174 -9.89 1.64 1.66
N GLN A 175 -10.53 1.96 2.78
CA GLN A 175 -11.94 2.38 2.84
C GLN A 175 -12.14 3.81 2.33
N LYS A 176 -11.13 4.68 2.50
CA LYS A 176 -11.17 6.09 2.06
C LYS A 176 -10.82 6.30 0.59
N TYR A 177 -9.92 5.48 0.03
CA TYR A 177 -9.36 5.72 -1.30
C TYR A 177 -9.71 4.62 -2.31
N THR A 178 -9.26 3.37 -2.08
CA THR A 178 -9.37 2.30 -3.09
C THR A 178 -10.80 1.76 -3.22
N MET A 179 -11.48 1.52 -2.11
CA MET A 179 -12.81 0.91 -2.10
C MET A 179 -13.89 1.77 -2.78
N PRO A 180 -13.96 3.10 -2.57
CA PRO A 180 -14.94 3.96 -3.26
C PRO A 180 -14.72 3.98 -4.77
N LEU A 181 -13.45 3.96 -5.21
CA LEU A 181 -13.10 3.90 -6.62
C LEU A 181 -13.52 2.56 -7.24
N GLN A 182 -13.22 1.45 -6.55
CA GLN A 182 -13.62 0.12 -7.00
C GLN A 182 -15.15 -0.02 -7.08
N HIS A 183 -15.85 0.41 -6.03
CA HIS A 183 -17.31 0.36 -6.00
C HIS A 183 -17.95 1.17 -7.13
N ALA A 184 -17.40 2.34 -7.45
CA ALA A 184 -17.88 3.14 -8.57
C ALA A 184 -17.64 2.49 -9.93
N VAL A 185 -16.47 1.84 -10.13
CA VAL A 185 -16.18 1.07 -11.36
C VAL A 185 -17.17 -0.09 -11.49
N ASP A 186 -17.30 -0.90 -10.45
CA ASP A 186 -18.18 -2.08 -10.47
C ASP A 186 -19.66 -1.68 -10.61
N ALA A 187 -20.09 -0.57 -10.01
CA ALA A 187 -21.46 -0.07 -10.13
C ALA A 187 -21.78 0.30 -11.58
N GLU A 188 -20.83 0.92 -12.27
CA GLU A 188 -21.00 1.31 -13.67
C GLU A 188 -20.94 0.10 -14.62
N ILE A 189 -20.04 -0.86 -14.35
CA ILE A 189 -20.00 -2.15 -15.07
C ILE A 189 -21.33 -2.91 -14.91
N SER A 190 -21.87 -2.97 -13.68
CA SER A 190 -23.17 -3.59 -13.41
C SER A 190 -24.28 -2.86 -14.17
N ARG A 191 -24.27 -1.52 -14.21
CA ARG A 191 -25.24 -0.71 -14.95
C ARG A 191 -25.25 -1.02 -16.44
N ILE A 192 -24.09 -1.17 -17.07
CA ILE A 192 -23.96 -1.48 -18.51
C ILE A 192 -24.38 -2.92 -18.80
N THR A 193 -24.05 -3.86 -17.90
CA THR A 193 -24.36 -5.28 -18.07
C THR A 193 -25.83 -5.61 -17.72
N GLY A 194 -26.58 -4.66 -17.16
CA GLY A 194 -27.94 -4.88 -16.68
C GLY A 194 -28.01 -5.69 -15.37
N GLY A 195 -26.94 -5.65 -14.58
CA GLY A 195 -26.83 -6.33 -13.29
C GLY A 195 -27.65 -5.68 -12.18
N THR A 196 -27.65 -6.32 -11.01
CA THR A 196 -28.32 -5.81 -9.81
C THR A 196 -27.51 -4.70 -9.13
N ARG A 197 -28.18 -3.91 -8.27
CA ARG A 197 -27.51 -2.90 -7.45
C ARG A 197 -26.50 -3.57 -6.51
N LEU A 198 -25.28 -3.04 -6.49
CA LEU A 198 -24.23 -3.50 -5.58
C LEU A 198 -24.60 -3.14 -4.12
N PRO A 199 -24.13 -3.96 -3.15
CA PRO A 199 -24.36 -3.67 -1.74
C PRO A 199 -23.71 -2.33 -1.35
N GLU A 200 -24.45 -1.53 -0.58
CA GLU A 200 -23.98 -0.25 -0.03
C GLU A 200 -23.14 -0.45 1.24
N LYS A 201 -23.23 -1.63 1.87
CA LYS A 201 -22.44 -2.01 3.04
C LYS A 201 -21.58 -3.21 2.74
N VAL A 202 -20.30 -3.12 3.07
CA VAL A 202 -19.35 -4.21 2.89
C VAL A 202 -18.58 -4.46 4.18
N ILE A 203 -18.25 -5.72 4.44
CA ILE A 203 -17.42 -6.10 5.57
C ILE A 203 -15.96 -5.94 5.13
N PHE A 204 -15.23 -5.07 5.80
CA PHE A 204 -13.80 -4.92 5.54
C PHE A 204 -13.04 -6.10 6.17
N THR A 205 -12.39 -6.92 5.33
CA THR A 205 -11.49 -8.00 5.76
C THR A 205 -10.13 -7.83 5.09
N ASP A 206 -9.06 -8.19 5.80
CA ASP A 206 -7.65 -8.10 5.36
C ASP A 206 -7.41 -8.74 3.98
N MET A 207 -8.17 -9.79 3.65
CA MET A 207 -8.05 -10.53 2.39
C MET A 207 -8.26 -9.65 1.14
N ILE A 208 -9.07 -8.59 1.22
CA ILE A 208 -9.31 -7.67 0.08
C ILE A 208 -8.08 -6.78 -0.17
N MET A 209 -7.29 -6.45 0.86
CA MET A 209 -6.12 -5.59 0.69
C MET A 209 -4.93 -6.36 0.09
N LEU A 210 -4.81 -7.66 0.37
CA LEU A 210 -3.79 -8.53 -0.23
C LEU A 210 -3.94 -8.65 -1.77
N ILE A 211 -5.14 -8.46 -2.31
CA ILE A 211 -5.39 -8.50 -3.76
C ILE A 211 -4.92 -7.20 -4.45
N SER A 212 -4.74 -6.09 -3.71
CA SER A 212 -4.33 -4.80 -4.26
C SER A 212 -2.82 -4.50 -4.15
N GLN A 213 -2.03 -5.39 -3.55
CA GLN A 213 -0.58 -5.20 -3.34
C GLN A 213 0.31 -6.02 -4.29
N TYR A 214 -0.25 -6.65 -5.32
CA TYR A 214 0.50 -7.34 -6.37
C TYR A 214 0.27 -6.72 -7.75
#